data_AF-A0A1C5YIP7-F1
#
_entry.id   AF-A0A1C5YIP7-F1
#
_cell.length_a   1.000
_cell.length_b   1.000
_cell.length_c   1.000
_cell.angle_alpha   90.00
_cell.angle_beta   90.00
_cell.angle_gamma   90.00
#
_symmetry.space_group_name_H-M   'P 1'
#
loop_
_entity.id
_entity.type
_entity.pdbx_description
1 polymer ?
#
loop_
_entity_poly.entity_id
_entity_poly.type
_entity_poly.pdbx_seq_one_letter_code
_entity_poly.pdbx_strand_id
1 'polypeptide(L)'
;MDMTCLFQAYGITVRYPSEWRIYIPQSQSFCWKDGVLKFDDVSGADSRASFTLSWEDAGPVEGFAAAYLESAEKNYKKKVKGRCRIVEKKLEKLNGHEAGFLEAGLSSNTHVFRAMGKALELTVMQTACYCNTSGRIIMGTVIAEQKYFDKNRTLLEGMLMGIKCHSENGSEECEEHAYSKISCPISD
;
A
#
# COMPACT_ATOMS: atom_id res chain seq x y z
N MET A 1 -8.53 17.28 -16.38
CA MET A 1 -7.32 16.46 -16.19
C MET A 1 -7.27 16.19 -14.70
N ASP A 2 -7.40 14.93 -14.31
CA ASP A 2 -7.29 14.56 -12.90
C ASP A 2 -5.86 14.80 -12.45
N MET A 3 -5.65 15.71 -11.50
CA MET A 3 -4.32 16.05 -11.02
C MET A 3 -3.80 14.92 -10.13
N THR A 4 -2.62 14.40 -10.46
CA THR A 4 -1.94 13.37 -9.67
C THR A 4 -0.67 13.92 -9.05
N CYS A 5 -0.40 13.48 -7.83
CA CYS A 5 0.84 13.74 -7.11
C CYS A 5 1.73 12.49 -7.12
N LEU A 6 3.03 12.68 -6.86
CA LEU A 6 4.00 11.60 -6.67
C LEU A 6 4.43 11.58 -5.21
N PHE A 7 4.20 10.46 -4.54
CA PHE A 7 4.87 10.17 -3.28
C PHE A 7 6.19 9.45 -3.57
N GLN A 8 7.25 9.85 -2.87
CA GLN A 8 8.55 9.22 -2.95
C GLN A 8 9.25 9.24 -1.59
N ALA A 9 9.62 8.06 -1.09
CA ALA A 9 10.46 7.90 0.10
C ALA A 9 11.20 6.56 0.04
N TYR A 10 12.45 6.52 0.50
CA TYR A 10 13.22 5.27 0.65
C TYR A 10 13.28 4.43 -0.65
N GLY A 11 13.40 5.08 -1.80
CA GLY A 11 13.42 4.44 -3.12
C GLY A 11 12.08 3.85 -3.59
N ILE A 12 11.01 4.03 -2.81
CA ILE A 12 9.65 3.61 -3.15
C ILE A 12 8.88 4.80 -3.68
N THR A 13 8.15 4.63 -4.78
CA THR A 13 7.30 5.69 -5.35
C THR A 13 5.92 5.20 -5.70
N VAL A 14 4.91 6.06 -5.58
CA VAL A 14 3.55 5.80 -6.05
C VAL A 14 2.87 7.09 -6.49
N ARG A 15 2.11 7.04 -7.59
CA ARG A 15 1.25 8.14 -8.02
C ARG A 15 -0.12 8.00 -7.37
N TYR A 16 -0.67 9.11 -6.94
CA TYR A 16 -1.98 9.15 -6.26
C TYR A 16 -2.74 10.43 -6.63
N PRO A 17 -4.08 10.44 -6.53
CA PRO A 17 -4.85 11.65 -6.81
C PRO A 17 -4.53 12.76 -5.80
N SER A 18 -4.36 13.99 -6.29
CA SER A 18 -3.90 15.13 -5.49
C SER A 18 -4.79 15.49 -4.30
N GLU A 19 -6.06 15.11 -4.35
CA GLU A 19 -7.08 15.34 -3.34
C GLU A 19 -7.06 14.31 -2.20
N TRP A 20 -6.34 13.19 -2.37
CA TRP A 20 -6.23 12.18 -1.33
C TRP A 20 -5.27 12.65 -0.24
N ARG A 21 -5.64 12.38 1.01
CA ARG A 21 -4.82 12.76 2.18
C ARG A 21 -3.79 11.67 2.45
N ILE A 22 -2.55 12.07 2.66
CA ILE A 22 -1.49 11.18 3.14
C ILE A 22 -1.49 11.16 4.67
N TYR A 23 -1.44 9.96 5.25
CA TYR A 23 -1.29 9.73 6.67
C TYR A 23 -0.17 8.71 6.93
N ILE A 24 0.78 9.08 7.80
CA ILE A 24 1.82 8.19 8.31
C ILE A 24 1.41 7.78 9.73
N PRO A 25 1.08 6.50 9.98
CA PRO A 25 0.71 6.04 11.31
C PRO A 25 1.87 6.21 12.30
N GLN A 26 1.70 7.05 13.33
CA GLN A 26 2.75 7.32 14.32
C GLN A 26 3.14 6.10 15.17
N SER A 27 2.29 5.07 15.20
CA SER A 27 2.54 3.83 15.94
C SER A 27 3.37 2.81 15.15
N GLN A 28 3.81 3.14 13.94
CA GLN A 28 4.56 2.25 13.07
C GLN A 28 5.88 2.91 12.66
N SER A 29 6.88 2.09 12.34
CA SER A 29 8.13 2.57 11.79
C SER A 29 7.88 3.28 10.46
N PHE A 30 8.75 4.23 10.14
CA PHE A 30 8.79 4.91 8.86
C PHE A 30 10.24 5.24 8.56
N CYS A 31 10.97 4.25 8.06
CA CYS A 31 12.38 4.35 7.75
C CYS A 31 12.72 3.54 6.49
N TRP A 32 14.02 3.45 6.16
CA TRP A 32 14.47 2.69 5.00
C TRP A 32 14.02 1.22 5.03
N LYS A 33 14.15 0.57 6.20
CA LYS A 33 13.91 -0.86 6.36
C LYS A 33 12.44 -1.21 6.32
N ASP A 34 11.64 -0.45 7.04
CA ASP A 34 10.23 -0.73 7.24
C ASP A 34 9.41 0.56 7.29
N GLY A 35 8.18 0.47 6.82
CA GLY A 35 7.25 1.56 6.96
C GLY A 35 5.89 1.33 6.37
N VAL A 36 4.94 2.13 6.83
CA VAL A 36 3.56 2.09 6.37
C VAL A 36 3.06 3.51 6.16
N LEU A 37 2.31 3.69 5.09
CA LEU A 37 1.70 4.94 4.73
C LEU A 37 0.32 4.69 4.14
N LYS A 38 -0.61 5.60 4.42
CA LYS A 38 -1.98 5.54 3.94
C LYS A 38 -2.31 6.76 3.09
N PHE A 39 -3.07 6.55 2.04
CA PHE A 39 -3.68 7.56 1.21
C PHE A 39 -5.19 7.37 1.30
N ASP A 40 -5.92 8.37 1.77
CA ASP A 40 -7.36 8.27 1.96
C ASP A 40 -8.12 9.27 1.08
N ASP A 41 -9.11 8.77 0.35
CA ASP A 41 -10.15 9.59 -0.25
C ASP A 41 -11.26 9.85 0.76
N VAL A 42 -11.25 11.04 1.35
CA VAL A 42 -12.16 11.42 2.41
C VAL A 42 -13.35 12.20 1.84
N SER A 43 -14.57 11.79 2.19
CA SER A 43 -15.81 12.50 1.88
C SER A 43 -16.54 12.86 3.16
N GLY A 44 -16.23 14.03 3.73
CA GLY A 44 -16.76 14.44 5.03
C GLY A 44 -16.01 13.75 6.18
N ALA A 45 -16.73 12.98 7.01
CA ALA A 45 -16.14 12.24 8.14
C ALA A 45 -15.68 10.82 7.78
N ASP A 46 -16.14 10.27 6.64
CA ASP A 46 -15.90 8.89 6.24
C ASP A 46 -14.94 8.81 5.03
N SER A 47 -14.14 7.74 4.98
CA SER A 47 -13.26 7.41 3.85
C SER A 47 -13.99 6.49 2.86
N ARG A 48 -14.04 6.87 1.59
CA ARG A 48 -14.65 6.07 0.50
C ARG A 48 -13.70 5.01 -0.03
N ALA A 49 -12.41 5.33 0.00
CA ALA A 49 -11.32 4.48 -0.42
C ALA A 49 -10.06 4.82 0.36
N SER A 50 -9.29 3.79 0.68
CA SER A 50 -8.00 3.87 1.35
C SER A 50 -7.00 3.03 0.57
N PHE A 51 -5.84 3.59 0.28
CA PHE A 51 -4.69 2.86 -0.25
C PHE A 51 -3.60 2.85 0.83
N THR A 52 -3.21 1.67 1.28
CA THR A 52 -2.09 1.46 2.18
C THR A 52 -0.90 0.95 1.39
N LEU A 53 0.23 1.64 1.51
CA LEU A 53 1.53 1.21 1.02
C LEU A 53 2.39 0.83 2.23
N SER A 54 2.96 -0.36 2.21
CA SER A 54 3.85 -0.84 3.27
C SER A 54 5.08 -1.51 2.70
N TRP A 55 6.19 -1.42 3.44
CA TRP A 55 7.40 -2.17 3.18
C TRP A 55 8.00 -2.69 4.48
N GLU A 56 8.74 -3.79 4.37
CA GLU A 56 9.47 -4.38 5.49
C GLU A 56 10.76 -5.06 5.00
N ASP A 57 11.79 -4.99 5.83
CA ASP A 57 13.08 -5.64 5.62
C ASP A 57 12.88 -7.15 5.66
N ALA A 58 13.36 -7.83 4.62
CA ALA A 58 13.20 -9.27 4.48
C ALA A 58 14.50 -9.87 3.93
N GLY A 59 14.91 -11.00 4.50
CA GLY A 59 15.93 -11.83 3.85
C GLY A 59 15.47 -12.28 2.45
N PRO A 60 16.37 -12.85 1.62
CA PRO A 60 15.99 -13.44 0.34
C PRO A 60 14.81 -14.41 0.48
N VAL A 61 13.73 -14.16 -0.27
CA VAL A 61 12.53 -15.02 -0.27
C VAL A 61 12.23 -15.50 -1.68
N GLU A 62 12.53 -16.78 -1.95
CA GLU A 62 12.12 -17.45 -3.18
C GLU A 62 10.62 -17.79 -3.14
N GLY A 63 9.93 -17.64 -4.28
CA GLY A 63 8.50 -17.98 -4.39
C GLY A 63 7.57 -17.13 -3.50
N PHE A 64 8.02 -15.94 -3.07
CA PHE A 64 7.26 -15.06 -2.18
C PHE A 64 5.84 -14.80 -2.66
N ALA A 65 5.67 -14.47 -3.95
CA ALA A 65 4.37 -14.09 -4.51
C ALA A 65 3.32 -15.20 -4.39
N ALA A 66 3.68 -16.44 -4.73
CA ALA A 66 2.78 -17.59 -4.61
C ALA A 66 2.42 -17.87 -3.14
N ALA A 67 3.43 -17.89 -2.26
CA ALA A 67 3.23 -18.09 -0.82
C ALA A 67 2.36 -17.00 -0.19
N TYR A 68 2.56 -15.74 -0.60
CA TYR A 68 1.74 -14.61 -0.20
C TYR A 68 0.27 -14.81 -0.58
N LEU A 69 -0.01 -15.19 -1.83
CA LEU A 69 -1.39 -15.38 -2.30
C LEU A 69 -2.11 -16.50 -1.55
N GLU A 70 -1.43 -17.61 -1.23
CA GLU A 70 -2.00 -18.68 -0.41
C GLU A 70 -2.28 -18.22 1.02
N SER A 71 -1.33 -17.50 1.63
CA SER A 71 -1.48 -16.94 2.97
C SER A 71 -2.63 -15.93 3.04
N ALA A 72 -2.70 -15.01 2.08
CA ALA A 72 -3.74 -13.99 1.98
C ALA A 72 -5.14 -14.64 1.86
N GLU A 73 -5.29 -15.59 0.94
CA GLU A 73 -6.55 -16.31 0.76
C GLU A 73 -6.98 -17.05 2.03
N LYS A 74 -6.05 -17.74 2.70
CA LYS A 74 -6.32 -18.43 3.97
C LYS A 74 -6.72 -17.45 5.07
N ASN A 75 -6.08 -16.29 5.15
CA ASN A 75 -6.38 -15.25 6.13
C ASN A 75 -7.77 -14.67 5.92
N TYR A 76 -8.17 -14.38 4.67
CA TYR A 76 -9.52 -13.93 4.36
C TYR A 76 -10.56 -15.01 4.69
N LYS A 77 -10.36 -16.25 4.25
CA LYS A 77 -11.27 -17.37 4.58
C LYS A 77 -11.50 -17.51 6.09
N LYS A 78 -10.45 -17.33 6.91
CA LYS A 78 -10.52 -17.38 8.37
C LYS A 78 -11.20 -16.16 9.00
N LYS A 79 -10.77 -14.95 8.65
CA LYS A 79 -11.20 -13.71 9.34
C LYS A 79 -12.65 -13.35 9.04
N VAL A 80 -13.16 -13.66 7.85
CA VAL A 80 -14.48 -13.16 7.41
C VAL A 80 -15.59 -14.22 7.35
N LYS A 81 -15.31 -15.48 7.74
CA LYS A 81 -16.29 -16.59 7.93
C LYS A 81 -17.44 -16.59 6.89
N GLY A 82 -17.13 -16.79 5.62
CA GLY A 82 -18.13 -16.88 4.55
C GLY A 82 -18.60 -15.54 3.98
N ARG A 83 -18.11 -14.41 4.49
CA ARG A 83 -18.41 -13.06 3.98
C ARG A 83 -17.27 -12.47 3.14
N CYS A 84 -16.40 -13.32 2.64
CA CYS A 84 -15.35 -12.96 1.71
C CYS A 84 -15.50 -13.81 0.46
N ARG A 85 -15.44 -13.16 -0.70
CA ARG A 85 -15.39 -13.78 -2.01
C ARG A 85 -14.10 -13.36 -2.69
N ILE A 86 -13.22 -14.32 -2.98
CA ILE A 86 -12.07 -14.05 -3.85
C ILE A 86 -12.61 -13.85 -5.26
N VAL A 87 -12.32 -12.70 -5.86
CA VAL A 87 -12.75 -12.32 -7.21
C VAL A 87 -11.66 -12.70 -8.21
N GLU A 88 -10.42 -12.34 -7.89
CA GLU A 88 -9.25 -12.60 -8.74
C GLU A 88 -8.04 -12.95 -7.88
N LYS A 89 -7.21 -13.86 -8.40
CA LYS A 89 -5.94 -14.25 -7.80
C LYS A 89 -5.00 -14.65 -8.94
N LYS A 90 -3.87 -13.96 -9.06
CA LYS A 90 -2.91 -14.20 -10.14
C LYS A 90 -1.49 -13.78 -9.76
N LEU A 91 -0.53 -14.41 -10.42
CA LEU A 91 0.85 -13.95 -10.44
C LEU A 91 1.00 -12.91 -11.56
N GLU A 92 1.67 -11.82 -11.24
CA GLU A 92 1.90 -10.66 -12.10
C GLU A 92 3.38 -10.25 -12.00
N LYS A 93 3.80 -9.27 -12.80
CA LYS A 93 5.11 -8.64 -12.65
C LYS A 93 4.97 -7.21 -12.15
N LEU A 94 5.71 -6.87 -11.10
CA LEU A 94 5.81 -5.52 -10.55
C LEU A 94 7.27 -5.11 -10.48
N ASN A 95 7.68 -4.10 -11.26
CA ASN A 95 9.07 -3.63 -11.35
C ASN A 95 10.09 -4.73 -11.68
N GLY A 96 9.70 -5.68 -12.54
CA GLY A 96 10.54 -6.84 -12.90
C GLY A 96 10.51 -7.99 -11.91
N HIS A 97 9.93 -7.80 -10.72
CA HIS A 97 9.76 -8.85 -9.71
C HIS A 97 8.46 -9.61 -9.91
N GLU A 98 8.43 -10.89 -9.53
CA GLU A 98 7.18 -11.63 -9.42
C GLU A 98 6.36 -11.05 -8.26
N ALA A 99 5.09 -10.78 -8.52
CA ALA A 99 4.16 -10.19 -7.57
C ALA A 99 2.88 -11.03 -7.48
N GLY A 100 2.35 -11.18 -6.27
CA GLY A 100 1.04 -11.75 -6.06
C GLY A 100 -0.01 -10.66 -6.14
N PHE A 101 -1.03 -10.82 -6.98
CA PHE A 101 -2.20 -9.95 -7.04
C PHE A 101 -3.46 -10.68 -6.54
N LEU A 102 -4.23 -10.03 -5.68
CA LEU A 102 -5.49 -10.55 -5.15
C LEU A 102 -6.56 -9.45 -5.16
N GLU A 103 -7.75 -9.78 -5.65
CA GLU A 103 -8.96 -9.02 -5.46
C GLU A 103 -9.99 -9.85 -4.68
N ALA A 104 -10.60 -9.25 -3.67
CA ALA A 104 -11.62 -9.88 -2.85
C ALA A 104 -12.77 -8.91 -2.51
N GLY A 105 -14.00 -9.39 -2.64
CA GLY A 105 -15.18 -8.72 -2.11
C GLY A 105 -15.44 -9.14 -0.67
N LEU A 106 -15.75 -8.18 0.19
CA LEU A 106 -16.04 -8.36 1.61
C LEU A 106 -17.43 -7.78 1.93
N SER A 107 -18.30 -8.61 2.49
CA SER A 107 -19.59 -8.18 3.01
C SER A 107 -19.51 -8.05 4.53
N SER A 108 -19.85 -6.90 5.10
CA SER A 108 -19.84 -6.73 6.56
C SER A 108 -21.15 -6.21 7.12
N ASN A 109 -21.61 -6.89 8.18
CA ASN A 109 -22.77 -6.51 9.01
C ASN A 109 -22.35 -5.98 10.39
N THR A 110 -21.05 -5.84 10.68
CA THR A 110 -20.60 -5.51 12.04
C THR A 110 -20.82 -4.04 12.41
N HIS A 111 -21.11 -3.80 13.68
CA HIS A 111 -21.28 -2.47 14.31
C HIS A 111 -20.11 -1.49 14.09
N VAL A 112 -18.97 -1.98 13.62
CA VAL A 112 -17.74 -1.19 13.36
C VAL A 112 -17.87 -0.28 12.13
N PHE A 113 -18.79 -0.59 11.20
CA PHE A 113 -18.98 0.15 9.93
C PHE A 113 -20.39 0.72 9.77
N ARG A 114 -21.17 0.81 10.85
CA ARG A 114 -22.58 1.25 10.80
C ARG A 114 -22.71 2.76 10.69
N ALA A 115 -22.79 3.26 9.46
CA ALA A 115 -23.71 4.36 9.15
C ALA A 115 -25.06 3.73 8.74
N MET A 116 -26.04 3.73 9.65
CA MET A 116 -27.46 3.46 9.33
C MET A 116 -27.84 2.07 8.74
N GLY A 117 -27.39 0.97 9.35
CA GLY A 117 -28.10 -0.33 9.21
C GLY A 117 -28.08 -1.02 7.84
N LYS A 118 -27.29 -0.56 6.87
CA LYS A 118 -27.03 -1.26 5.61
C LYS A 118 -25.73 -2.06 5.71
N ALA A 119 -25.72 -3.26 5.11
CA ALA A 119 -24.48 -4.02 4.93
C ALA A 119 -23.50 -3.18 4.10
N LEU A 120 -22.28 -3.02 4.60
CA LEU A 120 -21.22 -2.35 3.86
C LEU A 120 -20.51 -3.40 3.01
N GLU A 121 -20.61 -3.24 1.70
CA GLU A 121 -19.88 -4.04 0.72
C GLU A 121 -18.58 -3.31 0.38
N LEU A 122 -17.45 -3.97 0.67
CA LEU A 122 -16.11 -3.45 0.43
C LEU A 122 -15.41 -4.33 -0.59
N THR A 123 -14.60 -3.72 -1.44
CA THR A 123 -13.64 -4.42 -2.27
C THR A 123 -12.24 -4.18 -1.74
N VAL A 124 -11.45 -5.25 -1.66
CA VAL A 124 -10.02 -5.18 -1.38
C VAL A 124 -9.26 -5.62 -2.61
N MET A 125 -8.32 -4.79 -3.05
CA MET A 125 -7.37 -5.12 -4.11
C MET A 125 -5.96 -4.96 -3.55
N GLN A 126 -5.12 -5.96 -3.66
CA GLN A 126 -3.79 -5.93 -3.08
C GLN A 126 -2.75 -6.58 -3.99
N THR A 127 -1.54 -6.05 -3.90
CA THR A 127 -0.36 -6.63 -4.55
C THR A 127 0.78 -6.70 -3.55
N ALA A 128 1.59 -7.74 -3.62
CA ALA A 128 2.83 -7.81 -2.88
C ALA A 128 3.94 -8.47 -3.70
N CYS A 129 5.16 -7.94 -3.57
CA CYS A 129 6.36 -8.52 -4.17
C CYS A 129 7.53 -8.47 -3.19
N TYR A 130 8.45 -9.42 -3.34
CA TYR A 130 9.79 -9.28 -2.77
C TYR A 130 10.69 -8.55 -3.77
N CYS A 131 11.32 -7.46 -3.36
CA CYS A 131 12.26 -6.69 -4.17
C CYS A 131 13.68 -7.14 -3.85
N ASN A 132 14.32 -7.86 -4.77
CA ASN A 132 15.70 -8.35 -4.59
C ASN A 132 16.75 -7.23 -4.57
N THR A 133 16.45 -6.06 -5.15
CA THR A 133 17.34 -4.89 -5.16
C THR A 133 17.44 -4.25 -3.78
N SER A 134 16.31 -4.08 -3.10
CA SER A 134 16.27 -3.43 -1.79
C SER A 134 16.27 -4.40 -0.62
N GLY A 135 16.07 -5.70 -0.86
CA GLY A 135 15.88 -6.69 0.21
C GLY A 135 14.60 -6.48 1.01
N ARG A 136 13.52 -5.97 0.39
CA ARG A 136 12.29 -5.62 1.10
C ARG A 136 11.08 -6.29 0.47
N ILE A 137 10.13 -6.69 1.30
CA ILE A 137 8.77 -6.99 0.85
C ILE A 137 8.05 -5.66 0.71
N ILE A 138 7.44 -5.43 -0.45
CA ILE A 138 6.60 -4.26 -0.72
C ILE A 138 5.18 -4.75 -0.93
N MET A 139 4.22 -4.12 -0.25
CA MET A 139 2.81 -4.46 -0.36
C MET A 139 1.99 -3.19 -0.52
N GLY A 140 1.07 -3.23 -1.48
CA GLY A 140 0.00 -2.25 -1.64
C GLY A 140 -1.34 -2.89 -1.34
N THR A 141 -2.24 -2.16 -0.71
CA THR A 141 -3.60 -2.62 -0.46
C THR A 141 -4.57 -1.46 -0.61
N VAL A 142 -5.46 -1.55 -1.58
CA VAL A 142 -6.64 -0.70 -1.73
C VAL A 142 -7.81 -1.35 -1.03
N ILE A 143 -8.53 -0.60 -0.21
CA ILE A 143 -9.84 -0.95 0.33
C ILE A 143 -10.80 0.17 -0.06
N ALA A 144 -11.92 -0.17 -0.70
CA ALA A 144 -12.91 0.82 -1.09
C ALA A 144 -14.32 0.28 -0.96
N GLU A 145 -15.31 1.17 -0.83
CA GLU A 145 -16.71 0.80 -1.01
C GLU A 145 -16.92 0.24 -2.41
N GLN A 146 -17.69 -0.85 -2.56
CA GLN A 146 -17.89 -1.54 -3.84
C GLN A 146 -18.29 -0.58 -4.98
N LYS A 147 -19.22 0.35 -4.72
CA LYS A 147 -19.68 1.32 -5.72
C LYS A 147 -18.57 2.29 -6.15
N TYR A 148 -17.74 2.72 -5.19
CA TYR A 148 -16.61 3.59 -5.49
C TYR A 148 -15.55 2.83 -6.28
N PHE A 149 -15.29 1.58 -5.90
CA PHE A 149 -14.37 0.69 -6.58
C PHE A 149 -14.78 0.46 -8.05
N ASP A 150 -16.04 0.09 -8.31
CA ASP A 150 -16.53 -0.17 -9.67
C ASP A 150 -16.37 1.06 -10.58
N LYS A 151 -16.64 2.26 -10.04
CA LYS A 151 -16.50 3.53 -10.77
C LYS A 151 -15.03 3.90 -11.03
N ASN A 152 -14.13 3.60 -10.09
CA ASN A 152 -12.74 4.07 -10.10
C ASN A 152 -11.72 2.95 -10.27
N ARG A 153 -12.13 1.76 -10.72
CA ARG A 153 -11.28 0.56 -10.77
C ARG A 153 -9.93 0.82 -11.43
N THR A 154 -9.93 1.41 -12.62
CA THR A 154 -8.71 1.71 -13.38
C THR A 154 -7.76 2.64 -12.62
N LEU A 155 -8.29 3.63 -11.90
CA LEU A 155 -7.49 4.53 -11.09
C LEU A 155 -6.86 3.77 -9.91
N LEU A 156 -7.67 3.00 -9.18
CA LEU A 156 -7.23 2.26 -7.99
C LEU A 156 -6.21 1.17 -8.34
N GLU A 157 -6.46 0.43 -9.42
CA GLU A 157 -5.53 -0.56 -9.96
C GLU A 157 -4.25 0.11 -10.47
N GLY A 158 -4.36 1.27 -11.11
CA GLY A 158 -3.22 2.07 -11.56
C GLY A 158 -2.33 2.56 -10.41
N MET A 159 -2.92 2.93 -9.27
CA MET A 159 -2.15 3.25 -8.06
C MET A 159 -1.41 2.02 -7.53
N LEU A 160 -2.11 0.89 -7.46
CA LEU A 160 -1.59 -0.36 -6.91
C LEU A 160 -0.46 -0.96 -7.77
N MET A 161 -0.70 -1.06 -9.08
CA MET A 161 0.26 -1.61 -10.04
C MET A 161 1.32 -0.57 -10.47
N GLY A 162 1.12 0.70 -10.14
CA GLY A 162 2.06 1.80 -10.37
C GLY A 162 3.12 1.96 -9.27
N ILE A 163 3.10 1.14 -8.22
CA ILE A 163 4.12 1.16 -7.16
C ILE A 163 5.49 0.83 -7.77
N LYS A 164 6.49 1.70 -7.55
CA LYS A 164 7.92 1.41 -7.79
C LYS A 164 8.57 1.03 -6.47
N CYS A 165 9.27 -0.10 -6.41
CA CYS A 165 9.87 -0.64 -5.17
C CYS A 165 11.34 -0.28 -4.93
N HIS A 166 12.01 0.23 -5.94
CA HIS A 166 13.40 0.70 -5.92
C HIS A 166 13.58 1.73 -7.02
N SER A 167 14.61 2.59 -6.91
CA SER A 167 15.05 3.43 -8.01
C SER A 167 15.71 2.58 -9.09
N GLU A 168 15.38 2.83 -10.36
CA GLU A 168 16.03 2.17 -11.50
C GLU A 168 17.50 2.64 -11.68
N ASN A 169 17.94 3.64 -10.91
CA ASN A 169 19.33 4.03 -10.76
C ASN A 169 19.95 3.23 -9.61
N GLY A 170 20.88 2.33 -9.95
CA GLY A 170 21.62 1.53 -8.98
C GLY A 170 22.42 2.39 -8.01
N SER A 171 22.44 1.96 -6.75
CA SER A 171 23.43 2.35 -5.72
C SER A 171 23.84 3.83 -5.75
N GLU A 172 22.95 4.73 -5.37
CA GLU A 172 23.44 5.95 -4.71
C GLU A 172 23.75 5.54 -3.27
N GLU A 173 25.05 5.42 -2.99
CA GLU A 173 25.57 5.37 -1.64
C GLU A 173 24.84 6.44 -0.81
N CYS A 174 24.26 6.05 0.31
CA CYS A 174 23.82 7.02 1.30
C CYS A 174 25.05 7.82 1.72
N GLU A 175 25.26 8.99 1.11
CA GLU A 175 26.28 9.92 1.55
C GLU A 175 26.01 10.20 3.02
N GLU A 176 26.97 9.80 3.84
CA GLU A 176 27.03 10.08 5.25
C GLU A 176 26.98 11.61 5.39
N HIS A 177 25.81 12.16 5.76
CA HIS A 177 25.67 13.59 5.97
C HIS A 177 26.63 14.01 7.08
N ALA A 178 27.78 14.54 6.68
CA ALA A 178 28.71 15.20 7.56
C ALA A 178 27.93 16.27 8.31
N TYR A 179 27.85 16.13 9.64
CA TYR A 179 27.40 17.16 10.54
C TYR A 179 28.24 18.41 10.27
N SER A 180 27.74 19.34 9.45
CA SER A 180 28.31 20.66 9.38
C SER A 180 28.06 21.31 10.74
N LYS A 181 29.17 21.55 11.45
CA LYS A 181 29.21 22.26 12.73
C LYS A 181 28.50 23.60 12.54
N ILE A 182 27.27 23.71 13.01
CA ILE A 182 26.65 25.00 13.27
C ILE A 182 27.33 25.55 14.53
N SER A 183 28.41 26.30 14.34
CA SER A 183 28.88 27.21 15.38
C SER A 183 27.89 28.37 15.43
N CYS A 184 26.97 28.35 16.40
CA CYS A 184 26.25 29.55 16.80
C CYS A 184 27.27 30.49 17.49
N PRO A 185 27.53 31.70 16.98
CA PRO A 185 28.14 32.72 17.80
C PRO A 185 27.03 33.30 18.68
N ILE A 186 27.04 32.91 19.96
CA ILE A 186 26.38 33.73 20.98
C ILE A 186 27.31 34.93 21.16
N SER A 187 26.91 36.08 20.65
CA SER A 187 27.50 37.37 21.01
C SER A 187 26.89 37.82 22.33
N ASP A 188 27.77 38.14 23.28
CA ASP A 188 27.48 38.67 24.63
C ASP A 188 26.56 39.92 24.62
#